data_AF-A0A0B7NM89-F1
#
_entry.id   AF-A0A0B7NM89-F1
#
_cell.length_a   1.000
_cell.length_b   1.000
_cell.length_c   1.000
_cell.angle_alpha   90.00
_cell.angle_beta   90.00
_cell.angle_gamma   90.00
#
_symmetry.space_group_name_H-M   'P 1'
#
loop_
_entity.id
_entity.type
_entity.pdbx_description
1 polymer ?
#
loop_
_entity_poly.entity_id
_entity_poly.type
_entity_poly.pdbx_seq_one_letter_code
_entity_poly.pdbx_strand_id
1 'polypeptide(L)'
;MVLQHGMTNKLSPSPFTYLRYLICSSIAQRNVAFDKLRDTVRCSINSHSKCNLSIRGKATVLNTLIYSELWHVLRLTVFTKAQLLTIKGLGKAFINTRIFPKISFQTLSQSRANGGVGFLDPLKQQQAQQWYWLCPLLLQYLCCSPLLARYTVPSLPGLTQTLSWLFSFSTFPSFMYYFLFPTSRVQEWFPHRPLPRISYLNPLINLQSCFSVFPPHTTNDTCQVDAIPCLTLTFYETLLQYIPTDNSSSSSFIHPDLVLERHPSVKRLLVSDVFYLDPDSQVLRV
;
A
#
# COMPACT_ATOMS: atom_id res chain seq x y z
N MET A 1 -10.53 -3.28 38.69
CA MET A 1 -11.30 -3.07 37.45
C MET A 1 -10.66 -3.93 36.37
N VAL A 2 -11.15 -5.16 36.23
CA VAL A 2 -10.51 -6.22 35.44
C VAL A 2 -10.79 -5.98 33.96
N LEU A 3 -9.75 -5.73 33.16
CA LEU A 3 -9.83 -5.75 31.71
C LEU A 3 -10.10 -7.20 31.29
N GLN A 4 -11.36 -7.51 31.03
CA GLN A 4 -11.80 -8.76 30.45
C GLN A 4 -11.31 -8.79 28.99
N HIS A 5 -10.04 -9.15 28.77
CA HIS A 5 -9.45 -9.39 27.45
C HIS A 5 -10.05 -10.66 26.83
N GLY A 6 -11.32 -10.57 26.42
CA GLY A 6 -11.95 -11.56 25.58
C GLY A 6 -11.37 -11.44 24.17
N MET A 7 -10.40 -12.29 23.82
CA MET A 7 -10.24 -12.67 22.42
C MET A 7 -11.60 -13.23 21.98
N THR A 8 -12.33 -12.49 21.15
CA THR A 8 -13.67 -12.90 20.72
C THR A 8 -13.61 -14.26 20.04
N ASN A 9 -14.44 -15.18 20.54
CA ASN A 9 -14.67 -16.49 19.97
C ASN A 9 -14.95 -16.39 18.46
N LYS A 10 -14.31 -17.23 17.63
CA LYS A 10 -14.49 -17.26 16.16
C LYS A 10 -15.95 -17.45 15.72
N LEU A 11 -16.78 -17.93 16.65
CA LEU A 11 -18.22 -18.13 16.49
C LEU A 11 -19.01 -16.81 16.47
N SER A 12 -18.45 -15.70 16.96
CA SER A 12 -19.12 -14.40 16.86
C SER A 12 -19.05 -13.87 15.42
N PRO A 13 -20.17 -13.49 14.80
CA PRO A 13 -20.18 -12.89 13.47
C PRO A 13 -19.65 -11.44 13.47
N SER A 14 -19.50 -10.81 14.64
CA SER A 14 -19.09 -9.40 14.75
C SER A 14 -17.56 -9.25 14.92
N PRO A 15 -16.91 -8.31 14.22
CA PRO A 15 -15.48 -8.04 14.37
C PRO A 15 -15.17 -7.38 15.72
N PHE A 16 -13.99 -7.69 16.27
CA PHE A 16 -13.48 -7.05 17.48
C PHE A 16 -13.00 -5.63 17.18
N THR A 17 -13.28 -4.66 18.05
CA THR A 17 -12.84 -3.26 17.86
C THR A 17 -11.76 -2.91 18.87
N TYR A 18 -10.56 -2.58 18.40
CA TYR A 18 -9.44 -2.14 19.22
C TYR A 18 -8.92 -0.80 18.71
N LEU A 19 -8.94 0.25 19.56
CA LEU A 19 -8.53 1.61 19.16
C LEU A 19 -9.19 2.08 17.85
N ARG A 20 -10.49 1.77 17.67
CA ARG A 20 -11.28 2.01 16.45
C ARG A 20 -10.90 1.18 15.21
N TYR A 21 -9.97 0.25 15.34
CA TYR A 21 -9.64 -0.71 14.30
C TYR A 21 -10.44 -1.99 14.45
N LEU A 22 -11.01 -2.46 13.34
CA LEU A 22 -11.71 -3.73 13.27
C LEU A 22 -10.70 -4.85 13.06
N ILE A 23 -10.58 -5.72 14.05
CA ILE A 23 -9.77 -6.93 14.00
C ILE A 23 -10.72 -8.09 13.64
N CYS A 24 -10.55 -8.61 12.43
CA CYS A 24 -11.44 -9.62 11.86
C CYS A 24 -10.85 -11.01 12.00
N SER A 25 -11.36 -11.75 12.98
CA SER A 25 -11.05 -13.14 13.29
C SER A 25 -11.95 -14.15 12.58
N SER A 26 -12.64 -13.82 11.49
CA SER A 26 -13.22 -14.78 10.53
C SER A 26 -13.61 -14.10 9.21
N ILE A 27 -13.90 -14.90 8.15
CA ILE A 27 -14.47 -14.37 6.90
C ILE A 27 -15.82 -13.70 7.16
N ALA A 28 -16.65 -14.28 8.03
CA ALA A 28 -17.93 -13.68 8.42
C ALA A 28 -17.72 -12.30 9.08
N GLN A 29 -16.76 -12.20 10.01
CA GLN A 29 -16.41 -10.92 10.64
C GLN A 29 -15.88 -9.89 9.64
N ARG A 30 -15.05 -10.32 8.67
CA ARG A 30 -14.58 -9.45 7.59
C ARG A 30 -15.73 -8.95 6.71
N ASN A 31 -16.69 -9.81 6.39
CA ASN A 31 -17.86 -9.42 5.60
C ASN A 31 -18.72 -8.41 6.37
N VAL A 32 -18.97 -8.65 7.66
CA VAL A 32 -19.66 -7.69 8.53
C VAL A 32 -18.88 -6.38 8.65
N ALA A 33 -17.55 -6.42 8.78
CA ALA A 33 -16.71 -5.23 8.80
C ALA A 33 -16.81 -4.44 7.48
N PHE A 34 -16.81 -5.14 6.35
CA PHE A 34 -17.00 -4.53 5.04
C PHE A 34 -18.39 -3.91 4.88
N ASP A 35 -19.46 -4.60 5.31
CA ASP A 35 -20.82 -4.07 5.24
C ASP A 35 -20.94 -2.78 6.05
N LYS A 36 -20.38 -2.74 7.27
CA LYS A 36 -20.30 -1.53 8.08
C LYS A 36 -19.55 -0.41 7.36
N LEU A 37 -18.38 -0.70 6.78
CA LEU A 37 -17.60 0.29 6.03
C LEU A 37 -18.36 0.83 4.81
N ARG A 38 -18.99 -0.06 4.04
CA ARG A 38 -19.81 0.29 2.88
C ARG A 38 -20.96 1.20 3.28
N ASP A 39 -21.61 0.89 4.39
CA ASP A 39 -22.76 1.66 4.86
C ASP A 39 -22.31 3.03 5.39
N THR A 40 -21.17 3.13 6.08
CA THR A 40 -20.54 4.43 6.43
C THR A 40 -20.26 5.26 5.19
N VAL A 41 -19.58 4.69 4.19
CA VAL A 41 -19.29 5.39 2.91
C VAL A 41 -20.58 5.85 2.24
N ARG A 42 -21.61 5.01 2.20
CA ARG A 42 -22.92 5.35 1.62
C ARG A 42 -23.60 6.48 2.38
N CYS A 43 -23.61 6.44 3.71
CA CYS A 43 -24.19 7.49 4.55
C CYS A 43 -23.48 8.83 4.36
N SER A 44 -22.14 8.83 4.31
CA SER A 44 -21.34 10.03 4.04
C SER A 44 -21.63 10.59 2.64
N ILE A 45 -21.70 9.74 1.62
CA ILE A 45 -22.09 10.12 0.26
C ILE A 45 -23.50 10.75 0.25
N ASN A 46 -24.49 10.11 0.89
CA ASN A 46 -25.86 10.62 0.93
C ASN A 46 -25.96 11.98 1.62
N SER A 47 -25.18 12.18 2.68
CA SER A 47 -25.12 13.45 3.39
C SER A 47 -24.56 14.57 2.52
N HIS A 48 -23.45 14.30 1.82
CA HIS A 48 -22.83 15.27 0.91
C HIS A 48 -23.54 15.41 -0.44
N SER A 49 -24.42 14.49 -0.82
CA SER A 49 -25.22 14.56 -2.06
C SER A 49 -26.27 15.67 -2.02
N LYS A 50 -26.61 16.16 -0.82
CA LYS A 50 -27.48 17.32 -0.63
C LYS A 50 -26.78 18.63 -1.00
N CYS A 51 -25.46 18.64 -0.97
CA CYS A 51 -24.66 19.80 -1.38
C CYS A 51 -24.57 19.82 -2.91
N ASN A 52 -24.94 20.94 -3.55
CA ASN A 52 -24.80 21.13 -4.99
C ASN A 52 -23.32 21.38 -5.37
N LEU A 53 -22.50 20.34 -5.21
CA LEU A 53 -21.06 20.39 -5.46
C LEU A 53 -20.76 20.21 -6.95
N SER A 54 -19.76 20.94 -7.44
CA SER A 54 -19.16 20.69 -8.75
C SER A 54 -18.52 19.30 -8.80
N ILE A 55 -18.24 18.79 -10.01
CA ILE A 55 -17.54 17.50 -10.21
C ILE A 55 -16.24 17.45 -9.39
N ARG A 56 -15.47 18.55 -9.42
CA ARG A 56 -14.24 18.70 -8.65
C ARG A 56 -14.50 18.73 -7.15
N GLY A 57 -15.55 19.43 -6.70
CA GLY A 57 -15.96 19.45 -5.30
C GLY A 57 -16.30 18.05 -4.80
N LYS A 58 -17.09 17.28 -5.57
CA LYS A 58 -17.44 15.90 -5.26
C LYS A 58 -16.22 14.98 -5.20
N ALA A 59 -15.30 15.09 -6.16
CA ALA A 59 -14.06 14.32 -6.16
C ALA A 59 -13.17 14.67 -4.95
N THR A 60 -13.12 15.95 -4.57
CA THR A 60 -12.38 16.41 -3.40
C THR A 60 -12.97 15.81 -2.12
N VAL A 61 -14.28 15.95 -1.91
CA VAL A 61 -15.00 15.36 -0.76
C VAL A 61 -14.78 13.84 -0.67
N LEU A 62 -14.86 13.14 -1.81
CA LEU A 62 -14.57 11.71 -1.85
C LEU A 62 -13.15 11.42 -1.41
N ASN A 63 -12.15 12.07 -2.01
CA ASN A 63 -10.75 11.78 -1.71
C ASN A 63 -10.36 12.15 -0.27
N THR A 64 -10.80 13.31 0.23
CA THR A 64 -10.30 13.89 1.49
C THR A 64 -11.14 13.55 2.71
N LEU A 65 -12.44 13.33 2.55
CA LEU A 65 -13.32 13.01 3.68
C LEU A 65 -13.67 11.52 3.66
N ILE A 66 -14.25 11.03 2.58
CA ILE A 66 -14.85 9.69 2.55
C ILE A 66 -13.78 8.60 2.41
N TYR A 67 -12.86 8.73 1.47
CA TYR A 67 -11.79 7.75 1.22
C TYR A 67 -10.59 7.94 2.15
N SER A 68 -10.54 9.02 2.93
CA SER A 68 -9.58 9.16 4.03
C SER A 68 -9.76 8.03 5.06
N GLU A 69 -11.00 7.65 5.35
CA GLU A 69 -11.32 6.53 6.25
C GLU A 69 -10.82 5.19 5.69
N LEU A 70 -10.89 5.00 4.38
CA LEU A 70 -10.37 3.80 3.72
C LEU A 70 -8.87 3.64 3.94
N TRP A 71 -8.07 4.73 3.95
CA TRP A 71 -6.63 4.63 4.20
C TRP A 71 -6.33 3.95 5.53
N HIS A 72 -7.09 4.29 6.57
CA HIS A 72 -6.90 3.73 7.91
C HIS A 72 -7.37 2.27 8.00
N VAL A 73 -8.52 1.94 7.39
CA VAL A 73 -9.08 0.58 7.45
C VAL A 73 -8.29 -0.40 6.57
N LEU A 74 -7.94 0.00 5.35
CA LEU A 74 -7.22 -0.82 4.38
C LEU A 74 -5.79 -1.15 4.83
N ARG A 75 -5.25 -0.38 5.78
CA ARG A 75 -3.93 -0.63 6.37
C ARG A 75 -3.88 -1.93 7.19
N LEU A 76 -5.01 -2.32 7.80
CA LEU A 76 -5.08 -3.50 8.67
C LEU A 76 -5.97 -4.61 8.10
N THR A 77 -6.99 -4.25 7.33
CA THR A 77 -7.93 -5.21 6.75
C THR A 77 -7.87 -5.17 5.24
N VAL A 78 -7.72 -6.35 4.63
CA VAL A 78 -7.77 -6.50 3.18
C VAL A 78 -9.13 -7.00 2.76
N PHE A 79 -9.74 -6.25 1.85
CA PHE A 79 -11.01 -6.60 1.23
C PHE A 79 -10.76 -7.22 -0.14
N THR A 80 -11.75 -7.98 -0.60
CA THR A 80 -11.70 -8.60 -1.91
C THR A 80 -11.82 -7.57 -3.02
N LYS A 81 -11.34 -7.91 -4.22
CA LYS A 81 -11.51 -7.08 -5.41
C LYS A 81 -12.98 -6.68 -5.64
N ALA A 82 -13.90 -7.64 -5.48
CA ALA A 82 -15.33 -7.40 -5.63
C ALA A 82 -15.85 -6.36 -4.62
N GLN A 83 -15.46 -6.47 -3.36
CA GLN A 83 -15.81 -5.53 -2.29
C GLN A 83 -15.31 -4.11 -2.60
N LEU A 84 -14.05 -3.96 -3.03
CA LEU A 84 -13.50 -2.66 -3.40
C LEU A 84 -14.16 -2.06 -4.65
N LEU A 85 -14.55 -2.90 -5.62
CA LEU A 85 -15.31 -2.45 -6.78
C LEU A 85 -16.70 -1.90 -6.38
N THR A 86 -17.33 -2.42 -5.34
CA THR A 86 -18.58 -1.85 -4.80
C THR A 86 -18.36 -0.43 -4.27
N ILE A 87 -17.30 -0.21 -3.48
CA ILE A 87 -16.96 1.12 -2.96
C ILE A 87 -16.63 2.09 -4.10
N LYS A 88 -15.81 1.64 -5.06
CA LYS A 88 -15.50 2.39 -6.29
C LYS A 88 -16.76 2.78 -7.07
N GLY A 89 -17.72 1.87 -7.16
CA GLY A 89 -19.03 2.10 -7.77
C GLY A 89 -19.82 3.21 -7.08
N LEU A 90 -19.87 3.21 -5.74
CA LEU A 90 -20.53 4.25 -4.95
C LEU A 90 -19.91 5.63 -5.21
N GLY A 91 -18.59 5.75 -5.14
CA GLY A 91 -17.91 7.02 -5.43
C GLY A 91 -18.13 7.49 -6.87
N LYS A 92 -18.06 6.58 -7.86
CA LYS A 92 -18.35 6.90 -9.26
C LYS A 92 -19.79 7.40 -9.44
N ALA A 93 -20.77 6.77 -8.77
CA ALA A 93 -22.17 7.16 -8.84
C ALA A 93 -22.40 8.56 -8.22
N PHE A 94 -21.75 8.84 -7.09
CA PHE A 94 -21.80 10.16 -6.46
C PHE A 94 -21.30 11.27 -7.39
N ILE A 95 -20.13 11.10 -8.00
CA ILE A 95 -19.58 12.08 -8.94
C ILE A 95 -20.52 12.28 -10.12
N ASN A 96 -20.96 11.18 -10.75
CA ASN A 96 -21.83 11.20 -11.93
C ASN A 96 -23.31 11.51 -11.64
N THR A 97 -23.66 11.88 -10.41
CA THR A 97 -25.03 12.28 -10.08
C THR A 97 -25.40 13.54 -10.86
N ARG A 98 -26.45 13.44 -11.69
CA ARG A 98 -26.96 14.50 -12.60
C ARG A 98 -26.01 14.92 -13.71
N ILE A 99 -25.16 14.00 -14.20
CA ILE A 99 -24.25 14.25 -15.32
C ILE A 99 -24.59 13.33 -16.49
N PHE A 100 -24.76 13.91 -17.68
CA PHE A 100 -24.92 13.19 -18.94
C PHE A 100 -24.07 13.85 -20.04
N PRO A 101 -23.24 13.10 -20.79
CA PRO A 101 -22.95 11.67 -20.63
C PRO A 101 -22.17 11.37 -19.34
N LYS A 102 -22.29 10.15 -18.81
CA LYS A 102 -21.54 9.73 -17.61
C LYS A 102 -20.05 9.69 -17.90
N ILE A 103 -19.25 10.24 -17.00
CA ILE A 103 -17.79 10.26 -17.11
C ILE A 103 -17.24 8.88 -16.73
N SER A 104 -16.33 8.36 -17.56
CA SER A 104 -15.65 7.10 -17.32
C SER A 104 -14.78 7.18 -16.05
N PHE A 105 -14.56 6.04 -15.39
CA PHE A 105 -13.66 6.02 -14.23
C PHE A 105 -12.22 6.37 -14.63
N GLN A 106 -11.77 5.90 -15.80
CA GLN A 106 -10.43 6.16 -16.30
C GLN A 106 -10.18 7.67 -16.41
N THR A 107 -11.12 8.41 -17.02
CA THR A 107 -11.07 9.88 -17.11
C THR A 107 -11.11 10.54 -15.73
N LEU A 108 -11.99 10.09 -14.82
CA LEU A 108 -12.07 10.66 -13.47
C LEU A 108 -10.76 10.46 -12.68
N SER A 109 -10.10 9.32 -12.85
CA SER A 109 -8.87 8.96 -12.14
C SER A 109 -7.60 9.63 -12.67
N GLN A 110 -7.65 10.23 -13.86
CA GLN A 110 -6.51 10.95 -14.43
C GLN A 110 -6.14 12.18 -13.59
N SER A 111 -4.87 12.59 -13.69
CA SER A 111 -4.40 13.82 -13.08
C SER A 111 -5.12 15.03 -13.68
N ARG A 112 -5.10 16.15 -12.96
CA ARG A 112 -5.69 17.41 -13.44
C ARG A 112 -4.99 17.93 -14.69
N ALA A 113 -3.67 17.71 -14.80
CA ALA A 113 -2.89 18.05 -15.98
C ALA A 113 -3.39 17.31 -17.23
N ASN A 114 -3.97 16.12 -17.05
CA ASN A 114 -4.48 15.28 -18.14
C ASN A 114 -6.02 15.36 -18.27
N GLY A 115 -6.66 16.42 -17.76
CA GLY A 115 -8.11 16.63 -17.88
C GLY A 115 -8.97 15.80 -16.93
N GLY A 116 -8.37 15.07 -15.98
CA GLY A 116 -9.08 14.33 -14.94
C GLY A 116 -9.30 15.13 -13.65
N VAL A 117 -9.87 14.46 -12.64
CA VAL A 117 -10.12 15.07 -11.32
C VAL A 117 -9.28 14.43 -10.20
N GLY A 118 -8.41 13.48 -10.54
CA GLY A 118 -7.58 12.74 -9.60
C GLY A 118 -8.41 11.87 -8.65
N PHE A 119 -9.52 11.31 -9.12
CA PHE A 119 -10.35 10.43 -8.30
C PHE A 119 -9.59 9.16 -7.92
N LEU A 120 -9.47 8.90 -6.62
CA LEU A 120 -8.70 7.76 -6.10
C LEU A 120 -9.39 6.43 -6.43
N ASP A 121 -8.58 5.42 -6.78
CA ASP A 121 -9.05 4.04 -6.95
C ASP A 121 -8.88 3.26 -5.64
N PRO A 122 -9.96 2.80 -4.98
CA PRO A 122 -9.86 2.00 -3.77
C PRO A 122 -8.99 0.75 -3.91
N LEU A 123 -8.92 0.17 -5.12
CA LEU A 123 -8.03 -0.97 -5.39
C LEU A 123 -6.56 -0.57 -5.31
N LYS A 124 -6.19 0.52 -6.00
CA LYS A 124 -4.81 1.04 -5.97
C LYS A 124 -4.45 1.53 -4.57
N GLN A 125 -5.40 2.10 -3.85
CA GLN A 125 -5.23 2.55 -2.47
C GLN A 125 -4.89 1.38 -1.53
N GLN A 126 -5.61 0.25 -1.64
CA GLN A 126 -5.27 -0.95 -0.87
C GLN A 126 -3.88 -1.47 -1.23
N GLN A 127 -3.55 -1.57 -2.53
CA GLN A 127 -2.23 -2.01 -2.98
C GLN A 127 -1.11 -1.11 -2.46
N ALA A 128 -1.28 0.21 -2.52
CA ALA A 128 -0.32 1.17 -1.99
C ALA A 128 -0.12 1.00 -0.47
N GLN A 129 -1.19 0.73 0.28
CA GLN A 129 -1.09 0.44 1.72
C GLN A 129 -0.35 -0.86 2.01
N GLN A 130 -0.58 -1.91 1.23
CA GLN A 130 0.16 -3.15 1.38
C GLN A 130 1.64 -2.96 1.02
N TRP A 131 1.93 -2.18 -0.02
CA TRP A 131 3.29 -1.85 -0.43
C TRP A 131 4.06 -1.10 0.65
N TYR A 132 3.41 -0.18 1.38
CA TYR A 132 4.02 0.56 2.47
C TYR A 132 4.60 -0.35 3.57
N TRP A 133 3.98 -1.49 3.82
CA TRP A 133 4.47 -2.49 4.79
C TRP A 133 5.51 -3.44 4.18
N LEU A 134 5.32 -3.79 2.92
CA LEU A 134 6.15 -4.76 2.21
C LEU A 134 7.52 -4.19 1.84
N CYS A 135 7.56 -2.96 1.31
CA CYS A 135 8.79 -2.33 0.82
C CYS A 135 9.90 -2.27 1.89
N PRO A 136 9.68 -1.75 3.12
CA PRO A 136 10.74 -1.69 4.12
C PRO A 136 11.20 -3.08 4.58
N LEU A 137 10.30 -4.08 4.62
CA LEU A 137 10.69 -5.47 4.91
C LEU A 137 11.66 -5.99 3.85
N LEU A 138 11.47 -5.63 2.58
CA LEU A 138 12.37 -6.06 1.51
C LEU A 138 13.70 -5.31 1.52
N LEU A 139 13.64 -3.98 1.69
CA LEU A 139 14.82 -3.13 1.73
C LEU A 139 15.74 -3.47 2.92
N GLN A 140 15.19 -3.96 4.03
CA GLN A 140 15.98 -4.44 5.17
C GLN A 140 16.86 -5.64 4.80
N TYR A 141 16.37 -6.54 3.94
CA TYR A 141 17.10 -7.76 3.54
C TYR A 141 18.00 -7.54 2.31
N LEU A 142 17.78 -6.48 1.55
CA LEU A 142 18.56 -6.13 0.35
C LEU A 142 19.86 -5.36 0.65
N CYS A 143 20.38 -5.42 1.89
CA CYS A 143 21.62 -4.77 2.33
C CYS A 143 21.66 -3.25 2.12
N CYS A 144 21.31 -2.50 3.18
CA CYS A 144 21.65 -1.07 3.35
C CYS A 144 21.20 -0.12 2.22
N SER A 145 20.03 -0.33 1.61
CA SER A 145 19.48 0.68 0.70
C SER A 145 19.25 2.01 1.44
N PRO A 146 19.75 3.15 0.93
CA PRO A 146 19.48 4.46 1.52
C PRO A 146 17.99 4.82 1.48
N LEU A 147 17.21 4.09 0.67
CA LEU A 147 15.75 4.23 0.62
C LEU A 147 15.07 3.77 1.90
N LEU A 148 15.68 2.86 2.68
CA LEU A 148 15.10 2.40 3.95
C LEU A 148 14.93 3.56 4.94
N ALA A 149 15.87 4.52 4.95
CA ALA A 149 15.78 5.72 5.78
C ALA A 149 14.56 6.60 5.47
N ARG A 150 13.97 6.47 4.26
CA ARG A 150 12.75 7.19 3.88
C ARG A 150 11.47 6.55 4.43
N TYR A 151 11.55 5.30 4.92
CA TYR A 151 10.42 4.60 5.50
C TYR A 151 10.47 4.70 7.03
N THR A 152 9.68 5.60 7.61
CA THR A 152 9.48 5.65 9.06
C THR A 152 8.42 4.63 9.46
N VAL A 153 8.83 3.38 9.69
CA VAL A 153 7.93 2.34 10.20
C VAL A 153 8.42 1.87 11.57
N PRO A 154 7.99 2.51 12.68
CA PRO A 154 8.46 2.19 14.03
C PRO A 154 8.20 0.74 14.43
N SER A 155 7.17 0.12 13.86
CA SER A 155 6.82 -1.28 14.11
C SER A 155 7.61 -2.28 13.25
N LEU A 156 8.51 -1.83 12.36
CA LEU A 156 9.28 -2.70 11.48
C LEU A 156 10.15 -3.70 12.26
N PRO A 157 10.93 -3.31 13.30
CA PRO A 157 11.73 -4.28 14.05
C PRO A 157 10.87 -5.35 14.72
N GLY A 158 9.74 -4.96 15.32
CA GLY A 158 8.79 -5.89 15.93
C GLY A 158 8.14 -6.82 14.91
N LEU A 159 7.80 -6.31 13.73
CA LEU A 159 7.26 -7.09 12.62
C LEU A 159 8.31 -8.10 12.11
N THR A 160 9.53 -7.66 11.84
CA THR A 160 10.65 -8.53 11.41
C THR A 160 10.92 -9.62 12.44
N GLN A 161 10.98 -9.28 13.73
CA GLN A 161 11.18 -10.27 14.80
C GLN A 161 10.03 -11.29 14.86
N THR A 162 8.79 -10.82 14.75
CA THR A 162 7.60 -11.69 14.75
C THR A 162 7.59 -12.61 13.54
N LEU A 163 7.93 -12.11 12.36
CA LEU A 163 8.05 -12.89 11.13
C LEU A 163 9.16 -13.94 11.24
N SER A 164 10.33 -13.54 11.73
CA SER A 164 11.45 -14.45 11.98
C SER A 164 11.05 -15.55 12.94
N TRP A 165 10.30 -15.26 14.01
CA TRP A 165 9.84 -16.29 14.94
C TRP A 165 8.75 -17.21 14.35
N LEU A 166 7.78 -16.66 13.64
CA LEU A 166 6.69 -17.43 13.02
C LEU A 166 7.19 -18.38 11.92
N PHE A 167 8.24 -17.97 11.22
CA PHE A 167 8.82 -18.69 10.09
C PHE A 167 10.27 -19.11 10.32
N SER A 168 10.71 -19.23 11.59
CA SER A 168 12.04 -19.76 11.91
C SER A 168 12.05 -21.26 11.66
N PHE A 169 13.01 -21.73 10.86
CA PHE A 169 13.28 -23.15 10.72
C PHE A 169 14.77 -23.39 10.54
N SER A 170 15.28 -24.55 10.98
CA SER A 170 16.71 -24.88 10.86
C SER A 170 17.20 -24.91 9.42
N THR A 171 16.33 -25.26 8.47
CA THR A 171 16.65 -25.35 7.04
C THR A 171 16.46 -24.02 6.30
N PHE A 172 15.65 -23.10 6.84
CA PHE A 172 15.34 -21.81 6.20
C PHE A 172 15.79 -20.66 7.11
N PRO A 173 16.93 -20.02 6.83
CA PRO A 173 17.51 -19.00 7.70
C PRO A 173 16.73 -17.69 7.74
N SER A 174 15.74 -17.50 6.86
CA SER A 174 14.94 -16.29 6.77
C SER A 174 13.47 -16.59 6.48
N PHE A 175 12.57 -15.82 7.08
CA PHE A 175 11.14 -15.86 6.76
C PHE A 175 10.86 -15.52 5.29
N MET A 176 11.80 -14.88 4.59
CA MET A 176 11.66 -14.54 3.17
C MET A 176 11.49 -15.77 2.28
N TYR A 177 12.06 -16.92 2.69
CA TYR A 177 11.87 -18.17 1.94
C TYR A 177 10.38 -18.53 1.82
N TYR A 178 9.64 -18.42 2.93
CA TYR A 178 8.20 -18.67 2.98
C TYR A 178 7.41 -17.76 2.02
N PHE A 179 7.78 -16.49 1.92
CA PHE A 179 7.08 -15.53 1.08
C PHE A 179 7.38 -15.70 -0.39
N LEU A 180 8.65 -15.88 -0.73
CA LEU A 180 9.14 -15.88 -2.12
C LEU A 180 8.92 -17.21 -2.81
N PHE A 181 9.09 -18.33 -2.11
CA PHE A 181 9.04 -19.66 -2.71
C PHE A 181 7.77 -20.39 -2.28
N PRO A 182 6.75 -20.53 -3.14
CA PRO A 182 5.54 -21.27 -2.82
C PRO A 182 5.80 -22.71 -2.37
N THR A 183 6.84 -23.34 -2.93
CA THR A 183 7.33 -24.69 -2.60
C THR A 183 7.81 -24.81 -1.16
N SER A 184 8.27 -23.73 -0.54
CA SER A 184 8.67 -23.73 0.88
C SER A 184 7.49 -23.78 1.85
N ARG A 185 6.25 -23.49 1.40
CA ARG A 185 5.09 -23.28 2.28
C ARG A 185 4.48 -24.58 2.86
N VAL A 186 5.30 -25.61 3.04
CA VAL A 186 4.95 -26.87 3.70
C VAL A 186 4.79 -26.62 5.20
N GLN A 187 3.69 -27.12 5.77
CA GLN A 187 3.36 -26.87 7.18
C GLN A 187 4.41 -27.43 8.14
N GLU A 188 5.00 -28.57 7.79
CA GLU A 188 6.03 -29.25 8.57
C GLU A 188 7.29 -28.40 8.79
N TRP A 189 7.59 -27.50 7.84
CA TRP A 189 8.77 -26.64 7.90
C TRP A 189 8.56 -25.36 8.73
N PHE A 190 7.32 -25.03 9.12
CA PHE A 190 7.04 -23.81 9.87
C PHE A 190 6.05 -24.09 11.02
N PRO A 191 6.52 -24.69 12.14
CA PRO A 191 5.65 -25.18 13.21
C PRO A 191 4.93 -24.05 13.97
N HIS A 192 5.48 -22.84 13.96
CA HIS A 192 4.87 -21.66 14.61
C HIS A 192 3.87 -20.93 13.72
N ARG A 193 3.67 -21.38 12.48
CA ARG A 193 2.76 -20.75 11.53
C ARG A 193 1.30 -20.90 12.01
N PRO A 194 0.50 -19.82 11.99
CA PRO A 194 -0.93 -19.94 12.24
C PRO A 194 -1.60 -20.83 11.20
N LEU A 195 -2.45 -21.76 11.65
CA LEU A 195 -3.17 -22.70 10.80
C LEU A 195 -3.92 -21.98 9.64
N PRO A 196 -4.05 -22.58 8.45
CA PRO A 196 -4.79 -22.00 7.33
C PRO A 196 -6.24 -21.60 7.67
N ARG A 197 -6.84 -22.25 8.67
CA ARG A 197 -8.18 -21.93 9.19
C ARG A 197 -8.23 -20.65 10.05
N ILE A 198 -7.09 -20.06 10.40
CA ILE A 198 -6.93 -18.79 11.14
C ILE A 198 -6.38 -17.71 10.18
N SER A 199 -6.02 -18.08 8.96
CA SER A 199 -5.28 -17.26 8.01
C SER A 199 -6.06 -16.06 7.43
N TYR A 200 -7.38 -15.96 7.64
CA TYR A 200 -8.13 -14.75 7.24
C TYR A 200 -7.75 -13.52 8.08
N LEU A 201 -7.11 -13.71 9.24
CA LEU A 201 -6.57 -12.65 10.10
C LEU A 201 -5.27 -12.07 9.56
N ASN A 202 -4.70 -12.69 8.52
CA ASN A 202 -3.28 -12.72 8.43
C ASN A 202 -2.76 -11.53 7.61
N PRO A 203 -2.14 -10.50 8.24
CA PRO A 203 -1.34 -9.54 7.48
C PRO A 203 -0.29 -10.27 6.63
N LEU A 204 0.09 -11.50 6.99
CA LEU A 204 0.98 -12.37 6.21
C LEU A 204 0.32 -12.87 4.92
N ILE A 205 -0.99 -13.10 4.86
CA ILE A 205 -1.67 -13.37 3.57
C ILE A 205 -1.62 -12.13 2.68
N ASN A 206 -1.73 -10.94 3.26
CA ASN A 206 -1.65 -9.70 2.50
C ASN A 206 -0.24 -9.52 1.93
N LEU A 207 0.79 -9.68 2.77
CA LEU A 207 2.18 -9.68 2.34
C LEU A 207 2.42 -10.76 1.27
N GLN A 208 1.98 -12.00 1.50
CA GLN A 208 2.11 -13.11 0.55
C GLN A 208 1.38 -12.83 -0.78
N SER A 209 0.19 -12.22 -0.73
CA SER A 209 -0.56 -11.84 -1.93
C SER A 209 0.18 -10.78 -2.74
N CYS A 210 0.86 -9.85 -2.08
CA CYS A 210 1.70 -8.87 -2.75
C CYS A 210 2.94 -9.52 -3.38
N PHE A 211 3.56 -10.49 -2.71
CA PHE A 211 4.65 -11.28 -3.28
C PHE A 211 4.21 -12.16 -4.46
N SER A 212 2.97 -12.64 -4.47
CA SER A 212 2.46 -13.45 -5.58
C SER A 212 2.20 -12.67 -6.88
N VAL A 213 2.29 -11.34 -6.84
CA VAL A 213 2.25 -10.49 -8.04
C VAL A 213 3.57 -10.54 -8.81
N PHE A 214 4.68 -10.95 -8.16
CA PHE A 214 5.94 -11.13 -8.84
C PHE A 214 5.87 -12.30 -9.82
N PRO A 215 6.43 -12.17 -11.03
CA PRO A 215 6.30 -13.20 -12.04
C PRO A 215 6.95 -14.52 -11.61
N PRO A 216 6.35 -15.68 -11.95
CA PRO A 216 6.85 -17.00 -11.54
C PRO A 216 8.23 -17.36 -12.09
N HIS A 217 8.74 -16.67 -13.11
CA HIS A 217 10.10 -16.85 -13.62
C HIS A 217 11.19 -16.26 -12.71
N THR A 218 10.81 -15.53 -11.65
CA THR A 218 11.74 -15.01 -10.64
C THR A 218 11.93 -15.97 -9.46
N THR A 219 11.06 -16.97 -9.33
CA THR A 219 11.10 -18.00 -8.29
C THR A 219 11.68 -19.29 -8.89
N ASN A 220 12.99 -19.33 -9.08
CA ASN A 220 13.67 -20.57 -9.50
C ASN A 220 13.46 -21.62 -8.39
N ASP A 221 12.61 -22.60 -8.66
CA ASP A 221 12.21 -23.67 -7.73
C ASP A 221 13.33 -24.67 -7.38
N THR A 222 14.55 -24.46 -7.90
CA THR A 222 15.75 -25.23 -7.54
C THR A 222 16.52 -24.52 -6.43
N CYS A 223 16.07 -24.70 -5.19
CA CYS A 223 16.71 -24.16 -3.97
C CYS A 223 18.08 -24.80 -3.71
N GLN A 224 19.14 -24.26 -4.32
CA GLN A 224 20.51 -24.31 -3.79
C GLN A 224 21.16 -22.92 -3.68
N VAL A 225 20.45 -21.85 -4.08
CA VAL A 225 20.97 -20.48 -4.04
C VAL A 225 20.38 -19.75 -2.83
N ASP A 226 21.24 -19.03 -2.11
CA ASP A 226 20.85 -18.20 -0.97
C ASP A 226 19.79 -17.16 -1.39
N ALA A 227 18.76 -16.97 -0.55
CA ALA A 227 17.68 -16.02 -0.82
C ALA A 227 18.20 -14.60 -0.99
N ILE A 228 19.33 -14.25 -0.36
CA ILE A 228 19.97 -12.94 -0.51
C ILE A 228 20.34 -12.69 -1.99
N PRO A 229 21.17 -13.50 -2.67
CA PRO A 229 21.48 -13.33 -4.09
C PRO A 229 20.25 -13.36 -5.02
N CYS A 230 19.27 -14.23 -4.78
CA CYS A 230 18.02 -14.28 -5.56
C CYS A 230 17.18 -13.00 -5.42
N LEU A 231 17.13 -12.44 -4.21
CA LEU A 231 16.47 -11.16 -3.95
C LEU A 231 17.26 -9.98 -4.54
N THR A 232 18.59 -9.97 -4.41
CA THR A 232 19.37 -8.78 -4.77
C THR A 232 19.33 -8.47 -6.26
N LEU A 233 19.41 -9.49 -7.11
CA LEU A 233 19.45 -9.31 -8.57
C LEU A 233 18.05 -9.02 -9.15
N THR A 234 17.10 -9.91 -8.91
CA THR A 234 15.79 -9.84 -9.58
C THR A 234 14.88 -8.78 -8.95
N PHE A 235 15.00 -8.57 -7.64
CA PHE A 235 14.12 -7.66 -6.92
C PHE A 235 14.52 -6.20 -7.11
N TYR A 236 15.81 -5.90 -7.24
CA TYR A 236 16.30 -4.55 -7.58
C TYR A 236 15.80 -4.14 -8.98
N GLU A 237 15.97 -5.00 -9.99
CA GLU A 237 15.49 -4.74 -11.36
C GLU A 237 13.97 -4.58 -11.43
N THR A 238 13.23 -5.40 -10.67
CA THR A 238 11.77 -5.28 -10.59
C THR A 238 11.35 -4.00 -9.86
N LEU A 239 12.02 -3.63 -8.76
CA LEU A 239 11.76 -2.39 -8.03
C LEU A 239 11.95 -1.15 -8.91
N LEU A 240 13.01 -1.11 -9.73
CA LEU A 240 13.29 0.00 -10.64
C LEU A 240 12.12 0.32 -11.59
N GLN A 241 11.33 -0.69 -11.98
CA GLN A 241 10.19 -0.52 -12.90
C GLN A 241 8.95 0.08 -12.23
N TYR A 242 8.82 -0.04 -10.91
CA TYR A 242 7.67 0.47 -10.14
C TYR A 242 7.99 1.75 -9.36
N ILE A 243 9.25 2.16 -9.35
CA ILE A 243 9.69 3.42 -8.79
C ILE A 243 9.20 4.58 -9.68
N PRO A 244 8.52 5.60 -9.12
CA PRO A 244 8.11 6.80 -9.87
C PRO A 244 9.28 7.45 -10.62
N THR A 245 9.03 8.00 -11.80
CA THR A 245 10.08 8.55 -12.68
C THR A 245 10.85 9.74 -12.09
N ASP A 246 10.27 10.40 -11.08
CA ASP A 246 10.84 11.50 -10.31
C ASP A 246 11.74 11.04 -9.15
N ASN A 247 11.90 9.74 -8.94
CA ASN A 247 12.76 9.19 -7.91
C ASN A 247 14.20 9.04 -8.40
N SER A 248 15.16 9.47 -7.57
CA SER A 248 16.61 9.42 -7.81
C SER A 248 17.18 8.08 -8.28
N SER A 249 16.50 6.97 -7.98
CA SER A 249 16.93 5.63 -8.38
C SER A 249 16.32 5.16 -9.71
N SER A 250 15.38 5.90 -10.30
CA SER A 250 14.81 5.56 -11.62
C SER A 250 15.85 5.73 -12.72
N SER A 251 15.88 4.82 -13.69
CA SER A 251 16.71 4.95 -14.90
C SER A 251 16.35 6.18 -15.76
N SER A 252 15.15 6.73 -15.55
CA SER A 252 14.65 7.95 -16.21
C SER A 252 14.90 9.23 -15.41
N PHE A 253 15.43 9.12 -14.19
CA PHE A 253 15.72 10.28 -13.36
C PHE A 253 16.91 11.04 -13.89
N ILE A 254 16.69 12.29 -14.28
CA ILE A 254 17.75 13.20 -14.68
C ILE A 254 18.07 14.07 -13.47
N HIS A 255 19.31 13.98 -12.97
CA HIS A 255 19.75 14.81 -11.85
C HIS A 255 19.56 16.29 -12.20
N PRO A 256 19.08 17.14 -11.28
CA PRO A 256 18.90 18.58 -11.54
C PRO A 256 20.14 19.23 -12.15
N ASP A 257 21.34 18.81 -11.74
CA ASP A 257 22.61 19.31 -12.28
C ASP A 257 22.77 19.02 -13.78
N LEU A 258 22.39 17.82 -14.24
CA LEU A 258 22.42 17.43 -15.65
C LEU A 258 21.34 18.16 -16.47
N VAL A 259 20.20 18.49 -15.86
CA VAL A 259 19.18 19.34 -16.50
C VAL A 259 19.68 20.78 -16.66
N LEU A 260 20.37 21.30 -15.64
CA LEU A 260 20.95 22.65 -15.62
C LEU A 260 22.16 22.80 -16.54
N GLU A 261 22.90 21.73 -16.80
CA GLU A 261 23.95 21.67 -17.83
C GLU A 261 23.37 21.62 -19.25
N ARG A 262 22.31 20.82 -19.48
CA ARG A 262 21.67 20.70 -20.80
C ARG A 262 20.86 21.93 -21.20
N HIS A 263 20.33 22.65 -20.22
CA HIS A 263 19.49 23.83 -20.44
C HIS A 263 19.99 25.00 -19.60
N PRO A 264 21.12 25.63 -19.98
CA PRO A 264 21.71 26.75 -19.24
C PRO A 264 20.78 27.98 -19.14
N SER A 265 19.76 28.07 -20.01
CA SER A 265 18.69 29.07 -19.95
C SER A 265 17.74 28.88 -18.76
N VAL A 266 17.60 27.67 -18.20
CA VAL A 266 16.77 27.38 -17.01
C VAL A 266 17.41 27.92 -15.74
N LYS A 267 18.74 28.11 -15.70
CA LYS A 267 19.43 28.82 -14.60
C LYS A 267 18.90 30.24 -14.40
N ARG A 268 18.31 30.87 -15.44
CA ARG A 268 17.73 32.21 -15.36
C ARG A 268 16.26 32.23 -14.88
N LEU A 269 15.59 31.08 -14.83
CA LEU A 269 14.19 30.97 -14.38
C LEU A 269 14.04 30.77 -12.87
N LEU A 270 15.14 30.51 -12.13
CA LEU A 270 15.11 30.28 -10.68
C LEU A 270 15.10 31.57 -9.84
N VAL A 271 15.00 32.74 -10.48
CA VAL A 271 14.88 34.03 -9.76
C VAL A 271 13.44 34.52 -9.85
N SER A 272 12.54 33.86 -9.11
CA SER A 272 11.43 34.56 -8.44
C SER A 272 10.90 33.71 -7.28
N ASP A 273 11.31 34.13 -6.08
CA ASP A 273 10.49 34.27 -4.86
C ASP A 273 10.50 33.24 -3.73
N VAL A 274 11.32 32.18 -3.72
CA VAL A 274 11.38 31.33 -2.50
C VAL A 274 12.75 30.77 -2.10
N PHE A 275 13.77 30.75 -2.96
CA PHE A 275 15.08 30.19 -2.59
C PHE A 275 16.23 30.95 -3.26
N TYR A 276 17.31 31.20 -2.53
CA TYR A 276 18.57 31.64 -3.12
C TYR A 276 19.70 30.65 -2.80
N LEU A 277 20.57 30.44 -3.79
CA LEU A 277 21.75 29.59 -3.66
C LEU A 277 22.87 30.41 -3.03
N ASP A 278 23.37 29.98 -1.88
CA ASP A 278 24.54 30.57 -1.23
C ASP A 278 25.81 30.03 -1.94
N PRO A 279 26.58 30.89 -2.65
CA PRO A 279 27.65 30.45 -3.52
C PRO A 279 28.83 29.85 -2.76
N ASP A 280 29.03 30.24 -1.51
CA ASP A 280 30.17 29.82 -0.68
C ASP A 280 29.91 28.45 -0.04
N SER A 281 28.64 28.15 0.27
CA SER A 281 28.28 26.87 0.88
C SER A 281 27.71 25.85 -0.10
N GLN A 282 27.36 26.24 -1.33
CA GLN A 282 26.72 25.38 -2.35
C GLN A 282 25.43 24.71 -1.85
N VAL A 283 24.74 25.31 -0.86
CA VAL A 283 23.47 24.81 -0.31
C VAL A 283 22.34 25.76 -0.67
N LEU A 284 21.22 25.20 -1.12
CA LEU A 284 19.97 25.94 -1.36
C LEU A 284 19.34 26.32 -0.02
N ARG A 285 19.21 27.62 0.24
CA ARG A 285 18.52 28.16 1.42
C ARG A 285 17.17 28.74 1.01
N VAL A 286 16.21 28.63 1.93
CA VAL A 286 14.90 29.30 1.84
C VAL A 286 15.08 30.76 2.21
#